data_AF-A0A2G2ZI03-F1
#
_entry.id   AF-A0A2G2ZI03-F1
#
_cell.length_a   1.000
_cell.length_b   1.000
_cell.length_c   1.000
_cell.angle_alpha   90.00
_cell.angle_beta   90.00
_cell.angle_gamma   90.00
#
_symmetry.space_group_name_H-M   'P 1'
#
loop_
_entity.id
_entity.type
_entity.pdbx_description
1 polymer ?
#
loop_
_entity_poly.entity_id
_entity_poly.type
_entity_poly.pdbx_seq_one_letter_code
_entity_poly.pdbx_strand_id
1 'polypeptide(L)'
;MQVDDTIGVLARGRYYRKESVAAVTLGMGINAAYIESAQSVVKWPDQIPKPKEIAINIQWGNFRSSLFPIIEFDTTLIVDSSYPSSQIFEKLISGTYLGETVRRVLLKMAQESALFGDTVPAKLAISYSLR
;
A
#
# COMPACT_ATOMS: atom_id res chain seq x y z
N MET A 1 19.87 6.25 13.81
CA MET A 1 18.55 6.83 13.50
C MET A 1 18.16 6.32 12.13
N GLN A 2 17.06 5.57 12.01
CA GLN A 2 16.59 5.05 10.73
C GLN A 2 15.60 6.06 10.13
N VAL A 3 15.73 6.36 8.84
CA VAL A 3 14.83 7.26 8.11
C VAL A 3 13.95 6.39 7.21
N ASP A 4 12.65 6.67 7.18
CA ASP A 4 11.71 6.00 6.26
C ASP A 4 12.00 6.40 4.81
N ASP A 5 11.96 5.43 3.90
CA ASP A 5 12.28 5.65 2.48
C ASP A 5 11.43 6.77 1.85
N THR A 6 10.15 6.87 2.20
CA THR A 6 9.23 7.87 1.65
C THR A 6 9.53 9.27 2.18
N ILE A 7 10.01 9.37 3.42
CA ILE A 7 10.57 10.62 3.97
C ILE A 7 11.84 11.00 3.21
N GLY A 8 12.68 10.03 2.87
CA GLY A 8 13.85 10.26 2.02
C GLY A 8 13.48 10.81 0.63
N VAL A 9 12.43 10.25 0.00
CA VAL A 9 11.90 10.76 -1.28
C VAL A 9 11.38 12.20 -1.13
N LEU A 10 10.64 12.50 -0.06
CA LEU A 10 10.14 13.85 0.22
C LEU A 10 11.29 14.85 0.40
N ALA A 11 12.29 14.49 1.22
CA ALA A 11 13.46 15.32 1.46
C ALA A 11 14.23 15.61 0.17
N ARG A 12 14.44 14.58 -0.66
CA ARG A 12 15.07 14.73 -1.97
C ARG A 12 14.26 15.65 -2.88
N GLY A 13 12.94 15.46 -2.97
CA GLY A 13 12.05 16.32 -3.75
C GLY A 13 12.19 17.78 -3.34
N ARG A 14 12.12 18.05 -2.03
CA ARG A 14 12.20 19.39 -1.45
C ARG A 14 13.58 20.03 -1.59
N TYR A 15 14.65 19.22 -1.62
CA TYR A 15 16.01 19.70 -1.90
C TYR A 15 16.12 20.30 -3.30
N TYR A 16 15.53 19.65 -4.31
CA TYR A 16 15.56 20.14 -5.69
C TYR A 16 14.45 21.16 -6.01
N ARG A 17 13.27 21.04 -5.39
CA ARG A 17 12.11 21.91 -5.60
C ARG A 17 11.40 22.16 -4.28
N LYS A 18 11.52 23.38 -3.73
CA LYS A 18 10.95 23.73 -2.42
C LYS A 18 9.42 23.60 -2.37
N GLU A 19 8.77 23.61 -3.53
CA GLU A 19 7.34 23.45 -3.74
C GLU A 19 6.87 21.99 -3.60
N SER A 20 7.79 21.02 -3.51
CA SER A 20 7.42 19.64 -3.18
C SER A 20 6.87 19.57 -1.75
N VAL A 21 5.57 19.29 -1.66
CA VAL A 21 4.82 19.19 -0.39
C VAL A 21 4.52 17.76 0.03
N ALA A 22 4.61 16.80 -0.89
CA ALA A 22 4.33 15.40 -0.62
C ALA A 22 5.20 14.47 -1.47
N ALA A 23 5.37 13.25 -0.98
CA ALA A 23 5.98 12.13 -1.67
C ALA A 23 5.10 10.91 -1.51
N VAL A 24 5.07 10.08 -2.55
CA VAL A 24 4.33 8.83 -2.58
C VAL A 24 5.26 7.75 -3.10
N THR A 25 5.31 6.63 -2.40
CA THR A 25 6.04 5.44 -2.83
C THR A 25 5.02 4.38 -3.22
N LEU A 26 5.12 3.89 -4.46
CA LEU A 26 4.31 2.80 -5.00
C LEU A 26 5.25 1.72 -5.52
N GLY A 27 5.31 0.59 -4.82
CA GLY A 27 6.13 -0.56 -5.18
C GLY A 27 5.58 -1.82 -4.53
N MET A 28 6.47 -2.67 -3.99
CA MET A 28 6.04 -3.84 -3.20
C MET A 28 5.20 -3.42 -1.99
N GLY A 29 5.59 -2.35 -1.31
CA GLY A 29 4.76 -1.66 -0.32
C GLY A 29 4.25 -0.33 -0.86
N ILE A 30 3.39 0.33 -0.08
CA ILE A 30 2.96 1.70 -0.38
C ILE A 30 3.11 2.58 0.84
N ASN A 31 3.47 3.84 0.60
CA ASN A 31 3.45 4.85 1.65
C ASN A 31 3.31 6.26 1.06
N ALA A 32 2.93 7.22 1.91
CA ALA A 32 2.95 8.63 1.61
C ALA A 32 3.55 9.41 2.77
N ALA A 33 4.23 10.49 2.43
CA ALA A 33 4.71 11.49 3.38
C ALA A 33 4.39 12.88 2.86
N TYR A 34 4.15 13.82 3.76
CA TYR A 34 3.88 15.21 3.38
C TYR A 34 4.42 16.20 4.40
N ILE A 35 4.51 17.47 4.00
CA ILE A 35 4.88 18.59 4.86
C ILE A 35 3.61 19.19 5.47
N GLU A 36 3.55 19.21 6.79
CA GLU A 36 2.47 19.79 7.58
C GLU A 36 2.99 21.00 8.38
N SER A 37 2.13 21.98 8.63
CA SER A 37 2.38 23.01 9.62
C SER A 37 2.38 22.38 11.01
N ALA A 38 3.45 22.58 11.79
CA ALA A 38 3.51 21.99 13.14
C ALA A 38 2.41 22.53 14.08
N GLN A 39 1.81 23.69 13.72
CA GLN A 39 0.67 24.24 14.44
C GLN A 39 -0.60 23.39 14.27
N SER A 40 -0.77 22.72 13.13
CA SER A 40 -1.87 21.78 12.86
C SER A 40 -1.73 20.45 13.62
N VAL A 41 -0.53 20.13 14.11
CA VAL A 41 -0.26 18.86 14.81
C VAL A 41 -0.69 18.96 16.28
N VAL A 42 -1.83 18.36 16.58
CA VAL A 42 -2.40 18.33 17.94
C VAL A 42 -1.59 17.46 18.89
N LYS A 43 -1.04 16.33 18.41
CA LYS A 43 -0.29 15.35 19.23
C LYS A 43 1.20 15.71 19.39
N TRP A 44 1.54 16.99 19.43
CA TRP A 44 2.92 17.43 19.54
C TRP A 44 3.41 17.35 21.00
N PRO A 45 4.65 16.87 21.27
CA PRO A 45 5.18 16.87 22.63
C PRO A 45 5.37 18.30 23.16
N ASP A 46 4.77 18.62 24.31
CA ASP A 46 4.78 19.97 24.89
C ASP A 46 6.20 20.52 25.16
N GLN A 47 7.16 19.64 25.39
CA GLN A 47 8.53 19.97 25.77
C GLN A 47 9.43 20.30 24.56
N ILE A 48 8.94 20.14 23.32
CA ILE A 48 9.72 20.35 22.10
C ILE A 48 9.21 21.62 21.42
N PRO A 49 10.07 22.61 21.12
CA PRO A 49 9.67 23.76 20.32
C PRO A 49 9.08 23.31 18.98
N LYS A 50 7.88 23.81 18.64
CA LYS A 50 7.25 23.52 17.36
C LYS A 50 8.03 24.20 16.23
N PRO A 51 8.57 23.46 15.26
CA PRO A 51 9.11 24.08 14.05
C PRO A 51 7.97 24.74 13.24
N LYS A 52 8.31 25.49 12.19
CA LYS A 52 7.27 26.02 11.28
C LYS A 52 6.57 24.89 10.52
N GLU A 53 7.35 23.94 10.04
CA GLU A 53 6.93 22.82 9.21
C GLU A 53 7.52 21.52 9.74
N ILE A 54 6.81 20.41 9.51
CA ILE A 54 7.25 19.07 9.86
C ILE A 54 6.90 18.09 8.74
N ALA A 55 7.77 17.12 8.48
CA ALA A 55 7.45 15.99 7.63
C ALA A 55 6.63 14.94 8.41
N ILE A 56 5.44 14.62 7.93
CA ILE A 56 4.57 13.57 8.45
C ILE A 56 4.73 12.33 7.59
N ASN A 57 5.15 11.23 8.21
CA ASN A 57 5.09 9.89 7.63
C ASN A 57 3.69 9.32 7.91
N ILE A 58 2.88 9.11 6.88
CA ILE A 58 1.47 8.73 7.06
C ILE A 58 1.32 7.24 7.39
N GLN A 59 2.21 6.38 6.87
CA GLN A 59 2.05 4.92 6.93
C GLN A 59 0.66 4.49 6.42
N TRP A 60 0.24 5.05 5.27
CA TRP A 60 -1.13 4.96 4.79
C TRP A 60 -1.55 3.57 4.30
N GLY A 61 -0.63 2.58 4.27
CA GLY A 61 -0.94 1.22 3.87
C GLY A 61 -2.02 0.59 4.75
N ASN A 62 -2.10 1.03 6.01
CA ASN A 62 -3.12 0.58 6.96
C ASN A 62 -4.42 1.38 6.91
N PHE A 63 -4.59 2.32 5.96
CA PHE A 63 -5.85 3.04 5.79
C PHE A 63 -6.98 2.05 5.43
N ARG A 64 -8.17 2.28 6.00
CA ARG A 64 -9.37 1.45 5.80
C ARG A 64 -10.58 2.36 5.67
N SER A 65 -11.46 2.02 4.74
CA SER A 65 -12.73 2.72 4.55
C SER A 65 -13.78 1.73 4.06
N SER A 66 -15.03 1.91 4.50
CA SER A 66 -16.18 1.18 3.95
C SER A 66 -16.51 1.57 2.51
N LEU A 67 -15.89 2.65 1.99
CA LEU A 67 -16.05 3.13 0.63
C LEU A 67 -15.12 2.41 -0.37
N PHE A 68 -14.21 1.56 0.09
CA PHE A 68 -13.35 0.82 -0.83
C PHE A 68 -14.16 -0.21 -1.64
N PRO A 69 -13.96 -0.29 -2.96
CA PRO A 69 -14.63 -1.26 -3.81
C PRO A 69 -13.97 -2.64 -3.67
N ILE A 70 -14.08 -3.24 -2.49
CA ILE A 70 -13.50 -4.56 -2.18
C ILE A 70 -14.31 -5.64 -2.91
N ILE A 71 -13.65 -6.42 -3.76
CA ILE A 71 -14.27 -7.57 -4.45
C ILE A 71 -13.98 -8.89 -3.72
N GLU A 72 -14.58 -9.99 -4.20
CA GLU A 72 -14.41 -11.32 -3.59
C GLU A 72 -12.93 -11.75 -3.51
N PHE A 73 -12.13 -11.43 -4.53
CA PHE A 73 -10.72 -11.80 -4.60
C PHE A 73 -9.87 -11.03 -3.59
N ASP A 74 -10.17 -9.74 -3.37
CA ASP A 74 -9.53 -8.95 -2.32
C ASP A 74 -9.87 -9.49 -0.94
N THR A 75 -11.13 -9.87 -0.72
CA THR A 75 -11.59 -10.40 0.57
C THR A 75 -10.85 -11.69 0.93
N THR A 76 -10.76 -12.64 -0.01
CA THR A 76 -10.01 -13.89 0.21
C THR A 76 -8.52 -13.63 0.39
N LEU A 77 -7.93 -12.72 -0.40
CA LEU A 77 -6.53 -12.31 -0.25
C LEU A 77 -6.26 -11.72 1.15
N ILE A 78 -7.14 -10.85 1.63
CA ILE A 78 -7.02 -10.22 2.95
C ILE A 78 -7.08 -11.29 4.05
N VAL A 79 -8.04 -12.21 3.98
CA VAL A 79 -8.20 -13.30 4.96
C VAL A 79 -7.00 -14.24 4.96
N ASP A 80 -6.48 -14.60 3.79
CA ASP A 80 -5.35 -15.53 3.65
C ASP A 80 -3.98 -14.88 3.94
N SER A 81 -3.92 -13.55 4.04
CA SER A 81 -2.68 -12.84 4.30
C SER A 81 -2.17 -13.06 5.74
N SER A 82 -0.86 -12.87 5.96
CA SER A 82 -0.26 -13.02 7.29
C SER A 82 -0.81 -12.05 8.34
N TYR A 83 -1.42 -10.93 7.91
CA TYR A 83 -1.99 -9.93 8.81
C TYR A 83 -3.39 -9.49 8.36
N PRO A 84 -4.44 -10.31 8.53
CA PRO A 84 -5.76 -10.04 7.94
C PRO A 84 -6.39 -8.71 8.39
N SER A 85 -6.03 -8.23 9.57
CA SER A 85 -6.55 -7.00 10.16
C SER A 85 -5.73 -5.75 9.89
N SER A 86 -4.68 -5.81 9.06
CA SER A 86 -3.86 -4.63 8.75
C SER A 86 -3.54 -4.51 7.26
N GLN A 87 -2.94 -3.37 6.89
CA GLN A 87 -2.41 -3.10 5.55
C GLN A 87 -3.46 -3.23 4.45
N ILE A 88 -4.72 -2.85 4.71
CA ILE A 88 -5.79 -3.05 3.73
C ILE A 88 -5.58 -2.22 2.48
N PHE A 89 -5.27 -0.92 2.63
CA PHE A 89 -4.99 -0.09 1.47
C PHE A 89 -3.79 -0.63 0.68
N GLU A 90 -2.74 -1.09 1.37
CA GLU A 90 -1.59 -1.73 0.72
C GLU A 90 -1.97 -3.00 -0.05
N LYS A 91 -2.79 -3.87 0.54
CA LYS A 91 -3.27 -5.10 -0.12
C LYS A 91 -4.09 -4.84 -1.38
N LEU A 92 -4.77 -3.71 -1.44
CA LEU A 92 -5.59 -3.37 -2.60
C LEU A 92 -4.78 -2.82 -3.77
N ILE A 93 -3.65 -2.14 -3.53
CA ILE A 93 -2.97 -1.38 -4.61
C ILE A 93 -1.46 -1.61 -4.73
N SER A 94 -0.81 -2.32 -3.81
CA SER A 94 0.64 -2.53 -3.89
C SER A 94 1.01 -3.62 -4.88
N GLY A 95 2.21 -3.51 -5.45
CA GLY A 95 2.75 -4.50 -6.38
C GLY A 95 2.88 -5.89 -5.77
N THR A 96 2.98 -6.02 -4.44
CA THR A 96 3.00 -7.34 -3.77
C THR A 96 1.70 -8.11 -3.99
N TYR A 97 0.57 -7.42 -4.06
CA TYR A 97 -0.75 -8.04 -4.02
C TYR A 97 -1.51 -7.97 -5.35
N LEU A 98 -1.21 -7.01 -6.23
CA LEU A 98 -1.85 -6.90 -7.54
C LEU A 98 -1.73 -8.19 -8.37
N GLY A 99 -0.53 -8.80 -8.40
CA GLY A 99 -0.31 -10.08 -9.10
C GLY A 99 -1.11 -11.24 -8.47
N GLU A 100 -1.25 -11.25 -7.14
CA GLU A 100 -2.02 -12.26 -6.42
C GLU A 100 -3.53 -12.11 -6.64
N THR A 101 -4.05 -10.88 -6.68
CA THR A 101 -5.45 -10.62 -7.05
C THR A 101 -5.73 -11.13 -8.47
N VAL A 102 -4.87 -10.80 -9.44
CA VAL A 102 -5.00 -11.29 -10.83
C VAL A 102 -4.93 -12.82 -10.88
N ARG A 103 -3.99 -13.44 -10.16
CA ARG A 103 -3.86 -14.90 -10.10
C ARG A 103 -5.14 -15.56 -9.61
N ARG A 104 -5.78 -15.01 -8.57
CA ARG A 104 -7.04 -15.53 -8.01
C ARG A 104 -8.19 -15.44 -9.03
N VAL A 105 -8.29 -14.33 -9.75
CA VAL A 105 -9.27 -14.19 -10.84
C VAL A 105 -9.05 -15.24 -11.92
N LEU A 106 -7.81 -15.37 -12.41
CA LEU A 106 -7.45 -16.32 -13.46
C LEU A 106 -7.66 -17.77 -13.01
N LEU A 107 -7.37 -18.10 -11.76
CA LEU A 107 -7.60 -19.43 -11.21
C LEU A 107 -9.10 -19.77 -11.20
N LYS A 108 -9.96 -18.84 -10.75
CA LYS A 108 -11.41 -19.04 -10.77
C LYS A 108 -11.94 -19.23 -12.19
N MET A 109 -11.52 -18.38 -13.13
CA MET A 109 -11.90 -18.52 -14.54
C MET A 109 -11.41 -19.83 -15.17
N ALA A 110 -10.20 -20.28 -14.83
CA ALA A 110 -9.68 -21.56 -15.30
C ALA A 110 -10.53 -22.75 -14.82
N GLN A 111 -11.03 -22.69 -13.58
CA GLN A 111 -11.85 -23.74 -12.98
C GLN A 111 -13.30 -23.73 -13.46
N GLU A 112 -13.89 -22.55 -13.68
CA GLU A 112 -15.31 -22.39 -13.95
C GLU A 112 -15.66 -22.23 -15.44
N SER A 113 -14.72 -21.76 -16.25
CA SER A 113 -14.98 -21.40 -17.66
C SER A 113 -14.02 -22.01 -18.67
N ALA A 114 -13.18 -22.97 -18.24
CA ALA A 114 -12.15 -23.58 -19.08
C ALA A 114 -11.28 -22.55 -19.81
N LEU A 115 -10.92 -21.43 -19.14
CA LEU A 115 -10.15 -20.33 -19.73
C LEU A 115 -8.84 -20.81 -20.40
N PHE A 116 -8.24 -21.88 -19.89
CA PHE A 116 -7.02 -22.50 -20.42
C PHE A 116 -7.27 -23.92 -20.97
N GLY A 117 -8.51 -24.26 -21.33
CA GLY A 117 -8.94 -25.59 -21.73
C GLY A 117 -9.34 -26.49 -20.55
N ASP A 118 -9.33 -27.80 -20.76
CA ASP A 118 -9.81 -28.79 -19.78
C ASP A 118 -8.92 -28.93 -18.54
N THR A 119 -7.72 -28.36 -18.56
CA THR A 119 -6.75 -28.49 -17.47
C THR A 119 -6.36 -27.13 -16.92
N VAL A 120 -6.46 -26.97 -15.60
CA VAL A 120 -5.97 -25.77 -14.91
C VAL A 120 -4.44 -25.78 -14.86
N PRO A 121 -3.74 -24.72 -15.33
CA PRO A 121 -2.30 -24.63 -15.24
C PRO A 121 -1.82 -24.75 -13.77
N ALA A 122 -1.01 -25.76 -13.45
CA ALA A 122 -0.59 -26.03 -12.08
C ALA A 122 0.09 -24.84 -11.39
N LYS A 123 0.79 -23.98 -12.15
CA LYS A 123 1.41 -22.76 -11.62
C LYS A 123 0.40 -21.75 -11.07
N LEU A 124 -0.82 -21.69 -11.61
CA LEU A 124 -1.87 -20.80 -11.11
C LEU A 124 -2.37 -21.21 -9.73
N ALA A 125 -2.20 -22.47 -9.31
CA ALA A 125 -2.55 -22.92 -7.97
C ALA A 125 -1.55 -22.45 -6.89
N ILE A 126 -0.37 -21.97 -7.29
CA ILE A 126 0.68 -21.52 -6.37
C ILE A 126 0.46 -20.03 -6.06
N SER A 127 0.22 -19.69 -4.80
CA SER A 127 0.09 -18.30 -4.34
C SER A 127 1.31 -17.45 -4.71
N TYR A 128 1.09 -16.20 -5.11
CA TYR A 128 2.13 -15.24 -5.50
C TYR A 128 3.05 -15.71 -6.65
N SER A 129 2.53 -16.58 -7.54
CA SER A 129 3.22 -17.03 -8.75
C SER A 129 3.27 -15.99 -9.87
N LEU A 130 2.37 -15.00 -9.85
CA LEU A 130 2.40 -13.83 -10.72
C LEU A 130 3.01 -12.66 -9.94
N ARG A 131 4.12 -12.12 -10.44
CA ARG A 131 4.86 -10.99 -9.87
C ARG A 131 5.14 -9.96 -10.95
#